data_AF-A0A3C1VE78-F1
#
_entry.id   AF-A0A3C1VE78-F1
#
_cell.length_a   1.000
_cell.length_b   1.000
_cell.length_c   1.000
_cell.angle_alpha   90.00
_cell.angle_beta   90.00
_cell.angle_gamma   90.00
#
_symmetry.space_group_name_H-M   'P 1'
#
loop_
_entity.id
_entity.type
_entity.pdbx_description
1 polymer ?
#
loop_
_entity_poly.entity_id
_entity_poly.type
_entity_poly.pdbx_seq_one_letter_code
_entity_poly.pdbx_strand_id
1 'polypeptide(L)'
;MIFVPKFDPSGCLRKKMSRGVLLIWLAVSAFPSTGSALPARLVLALDGIAYRDMKALQAGVTRTNFWGKRFQRRAFTADEGYFPVSRMVSTFPSASDVAWTEIFGDRPLPGYQRTYFSAAANSEISINGVTTTMEHERQMHWQVQNGFLRAMGYLLPLPAYKYEVRGLAKNFWKTTSQEASYYGYIRASDDAQHMDCDIFAMLCLLDKQLQDLRARYQAQEGRDLQIVILSDHGHNHAGRGKRVEVRAFLEKAGYRIAKSIVSPKNVVLPTVGIEDWVEIHNAPAETEKLVQLLCHLKGADVLTAPVPNQTNCFLVMNSKGERAIIQWHPAQNSFRYSTETGDPINYRPVVEALARNHQFDADGFATADAWMAATMTNRYPLALERMVRGLTRVTLNPATILISLDNHYVNDSWLVQKGSRLVTCGSTHGGLDDLNSDGILLSNFAPTQDTASDRVAGQFENFPDVKNFRAEENGAELVTKKEQALTRIARVSFDRDFSLLPDDDVFLRMWSPQFARLDSKTPVEVAIEKIPRFSSAQIRRGDHKPVDSFKRQITFNLPLSFPDESPGERVYALPPDLSLEPQAEYKISGWIQDQKKTIRLFDFPFHTSSNGRPAAF
;
A
#
# COMPACT_ATOMS: atom_id res chain seq x y z
N MET A 1 81.65 -5.28 10.23
CA MET A 1 80.44 -5.17 9.38
C MET A 1 80.11 -3.70 9.22
N ILE A 2 79.52 -3.33 8.08
CA ILE A 2 79.26 -1.97 7.56
C ILE A 2 80.28 -1.59 6.48
N PHE A 3 79.84 -1.77 5.23
CA PHE A 3 80.41 -1.10 4.05
C PHE A 3 79.45 0.01 3.64
N VAL A 4 79.99 1.22 3.51
CA VAL A 4 79.37 2.40 2.88
C VAL A 4 79.67 2.35 1.37
N PRO A 5 78.79 2.86 0.50
CA PRO A 5 79.17 4.05 -0.28
C PRO A 5 78.01 5.06 -0.43
N LYS A 6 78.20 6.34 -0.06
CA LYS A 6 78.60 7.48 -0.92
C LYS A 6 77.62 7.81 -2.05
N PHE A 7 76.98 8.97 -1.92
CA PHE A 7 76.35 9.75 -3.00
C PHE A 7 77.40 10.60 -3.71
N ASP A 8 77.36 10.65 -5.06
CA ASP A 8 77.48 11.88 -5.85
C ASP A 8 77.02 11.64 -7.33
N PRO A 9 76.99 12.62 -8.26
CA PRO A 9 75.77 13.26 -8.75
C PRO A 9 75.59 13.15 -10.29
N SER A 10 74.46 13.68 -10.80
CA SER A 10 74.23 14.08 -12.20
C SER A 10 74.41 13.03 -13.31
N GLY A 11 73.29 12.55 -13.86
CA GLY A 11 73.27 11.71 -15.06
C GLY A 11 71.91 11.74 -15.74
N CYS A 12 71.80 12.57 -16.76
CA CYS A 12 70.65 12.82 -17.61
C CYS A 12 69.98 11.52 -18.13
N LEU A 13 68.71 11.27 -17.77
CA LEU A 13 67.87 10.26 -18.42
C LEU A 13 66.51 10.86 -18.77
N ARG A 14 66.47 11.49 -19.96
CA ARG A 14 65.26 11.71 -20.75
C ARG A 14 64.51 10.39 -20.93
N LYS A 15 63.46 10.15 -20.16
CA LYS A 15 62.43 9.17 -20.53
C LYS A 15 61.49 9.81 -21.54
N LYS A 16 61.67 9.45 -22.81
CA LYS A 16 60.68 9.63 -23.88
C LYS A 16 59.42 8.87 -23.47
N MET A 17 58.41 9.55 -22.91
CA MET A 17 57.04 9.08 -23.08
C MET A 17 56.75 9.12 -24.58
N SER A 18 56.48 7.97 -25.18
CA SER A 18 56.14 7.94 -26.61
C SER A 18 54.89 8.79 -26.80
N ARG A 19 54.87 9.63 -27.84
CA ARG A 19 53.71 10.45 -28.20
C ARG A 19 52.42 9.62 -28.31
N GLY A 20 52.53 8.32 -28.62
CA GLY A 20 51.42 7.38 -28.65
C GLY A 20 50.78 7.13 -27.28
N VAL A 21 51.55 7.02 -26.20
CA VAL A 21 50.98 6.80 -24.84
C VAL A 21 50.29 8.06 -24.33
N LEU A 22 50.83 9.25 -24.62
CA LEU A 22 50.19 10.51 -24.26
C LEU A 22 48.89 10.76 -25.07
N LEU A 23 48.88 10.39 -26.35
CA LEU A 23 47.68 10.46 -27.20
C LEU A 23 46.60 9.44 -26.78
N ILE A 24 46.98 8.24 -26.36
CA ILE A 24 46.03 7.26 -25.80
C ILE A 24 45.47 7.75 -24.46
N TRP A 25 46.29 8.35 -23.59
CA TRP A 25 45.81 8.92 -22.32
C TRP A 25 44.90 10.13 -22.54
N LEU A 26 45.22 11.02 -23.50
CA LEU A 26 44.36 12.13 -23.89
C LEU A 26 43.07 11.66 -24.58
N ALA A 27 43.12 10.61 -25.39
CA ALA A 27 41.93 10.01 -26.00
C ALA A 27 41.03 9.33 -24.94
N VAL A 28 41.62 8.60 -23.98
CA VAL A 28 40.88 7.99 -22.85
C VAL A 28 40.32 9.04 -21.89
N SER A 29 40.95 10.22 -21.79
CA SER A 29 40.42 11.38 -21.02
C SER A 29 39.40 12.21 -21.81
N ALA A 30 39.30 12.02 -23.13
CA ALA A 30 38.40 12.72 -24.03
C ALA A 30 37.18 11.89 -24.44
N PHE A 31 37.11 10.61 -24.05
CA PHE A 31 35.83 9.94 -24.00
C PHE A 31 35.06 10.55 -22.83
N PRO A 32 33.90 11.21 -23.06
CA PRO A 32 33.00 11.48 -21.96
C PRO A 32 32.80 10.14 -21.25
N SER A 33 33.01 10.12 -19.93
CA SER A 33 32.60 8.97 -19.14
C SER A 33 31.14 8.73 -19.51
N THR A 34 30.88 7.69 -20.30
CA THR A 34 29.53 7.28 -20.68
C THR A 34 28.90 6.65 -19.45
N GLY A 35 28.72 7.44 -18.39
CA GLY A 35 27.77 7.13 -17.36
C GLY A 35 26.41 7.10 -18.02
N SER A 36 25.62 6.08 -17.69
CA SER A 36 24.19 6.10 -18.03
C SER A 36 23.60 7.42 -17.54
N ALA A 37 22.81 8.08 -18.39
CA ALA A 37 22.07 9.27 -17.97
C ALA A 37 21.23 8.93 -16.74
N LEU A 38 21.17 9.85 -15.78
CA LEU A 38 20.34 9.63 -14.59
C LEU A 38 18.84 9.74 -14.96
N PRO A 39 17.96 9.05 -14.21
CA PRO A 39 16.52 9.16 -14.39
C PRO A 39 16.06 10.62 -14.48
N ALA A 40 15.16 10.91 -15.41
CA ALA A 40 14.60 12.24 -15.65
C ALA A 40 13.65 12.70 -14.53
N ARG A 41 13.00 11.74 -13.88
CA ARG A 41 11.93 11.95 -12.92
C ARG A 41 12.23 11.23 -11.61
N LEU A 42 12.00 11.89 -10.49
CA LEU A 42 11.95 11.31 -9.16
C LEU A 42 10.50 11.34 -8.67
N VAL A 43 9.93 10.17 -8.42
CA VAL A 43 8.61 10.02 -7.78
C VAL A 43 8.84 9.62 -6.32
N LEU A 44 8.37 10.45 -5.40
CA LEU A 44 8.56 10.29 -3.98
C LEU A 44 7.23 10.03 -3.28
N ALA A 45 7.05 8.81 -2.79
CA ALA A 45 5.95 8.42 -1.92
C ALA A 45 6.34 8.70 -0.45
N LEU A 46 5.66 9.66 0.17
CA LEU A 46 5.79 9.98 1.59
C LEU A 46 4.57 9.45 2.32
N ASP A 47 4.79 8.56 3.30
CA ASP A 47 3.69 7.98 4.06
C ASP A 47 3.05 9.02 5.00
N GLY A 48 1.73 9.19 4.93
CA GLY A 48 0.88 9.92 5.88
C GLY A 48 0.99 11.45 5.96
N ILE A 49 1.60 12.16 5.01
CA ILE A 49 1.70 13.63 4.99
C ILE A 49 0.35 14.29 4.66
N ALA A 50 -0.22 14.98 5.63
CA ALA A 50 -1.47 15.72 5.47
C ALA A 50 -1.35 16.94 4.54
N TYR A 51 -2.36 17.10 3.66
CA TYR A 51 -2.50 18.26 2.76
C TYR A 51 -2.38 19.60 3.47
N ARG A 52 -3.06 19.74 4.61
CA ARG A 52 -3.08 20.98 5.41
C ARG A 52 -1.69 21.39 5.88
N ASP A 53 -0.83 20.42 6.24
CA ASP A 53 0.50 20.69 6.75
C ASP A 53 1.43 21.13 5.63
N MET A 54 1.39 20.46 4.48
CA MET A 54 2.14 20.89 3.30
C MET A 54 1.69 22.28 2.80
N LYS A 55 0.37 22.51 2.73
CA LYS A 55 -0.18 23.81 2.32
C LYS A 55 0.22 24.93 3.27
N ALA A 56 0.17 24.69 4.58
CA ALA A 56 0.62 25.66 5.57
C ALA A 56 2.13 25.92 5.45
N LEU A 57 2.93 24.88 5.18
CA LEU A 57 4.37 25.02 4.98
C LEU A 57 4.72 25.86 3.74
N GLN A 58 4.02 25.68 2.61
CA GLN A 58 4.19 26.52 1.42
C GLN A 58 3.84 27.99 1.70
N ALA A 59 2.79 28.24 2.50
CA ALA A 59 2.36 29.58 2.90
C ALA A 59 3.29 30.24 3.93
N GLY A 60 4.00 29.43 4.74
CA GLY A 60 4.87 29.88 5.81
C GLY A 60 4.23 29.69 7.19
N VAL A 61 4.84 28.86 8.03
CA VAL A 61 4.38 28.58 9.39
C VAL A 61 5.27 29.25 10.41
N THR A 62 4.65 30.02 11.32
CA THR A 62 5.36 30.62 12.45
C THR A 62 5.58 29.58 13.53
N ARG A 63 6.85 29.39 13.92
CA ARG A 63 7.25 28.53 15.02
C ARG A 63 8.02 29.33 16.05
N THR A 64 8.06 28.81 17.27
CA THR A 64 8.81 29.39 18.38
C THR A 64 9.88 28.40 18.78
N ASN A 65 11.14 28.83 18.85
CA ASN A 65 12.21 27.95 19.30
C ASN A 65 12.19 27.82 20.84
N PHE A 66 13.07 27.00 21.38
CA PHE A 66 13.15 26.77 22.83
C PHE A 66 13.50 28.04 23.65
N TRP A 67 14.05 29.07 23.01
CA TRP A 67 14.31 30.38 23.62
C TRP A 67 13.14 31.37 23.51
N GLY A 68 11.98 30.95 23.00
CA GLY A 68 10.84 31.86 22.80
C GLY A 68 10.95 32.75 21.55
N LYS A 69 12.01 32.61 20.74
CA LYS A 69 12.17 33.40 19.50
C LYS A 69 11.28 32.83 18.41
N ARG A 70 10.41 33.68 17.86
CA ARG A 70 9.59 33.37 16.68
C ARG A 70 10.45 33.32 15.42
N PHE A 71 10.21 32.33 14.58
CA PHE A 71 10.81 32.19 13.26
C PHE A 71 9.80 31.61 12.28
N GLN A 72 9.99 31.86 10.99
CA GLN A 72 9.15 31.29 9.93
C GLN A 72 9.82 30.04 9.36
N ARG A 73 9.02 29.01 9.08
CA ARG A 73 9.41 27.89 8.23
C ARG A 73 8.60 27.93 6.95
N ARG A 74 9.29 27.82 5.82
CA ARG A 74 8.72 27.78 4.49
C ARG A 74 9.58 26.81 3.68
N ALA A 75 8.95 26.01 2.83
CA ALA A 75 9.59 25.03 1.97
C ALA A 75 8.63 24.66 0.83
N PHE A 76 9.14 24.02 -0.22
CA PHE A 76 8.36 23.61 -1.39
C PHE A 76 7.60 24.77 -2.06
N THR A 77 8.20 25.95 -2.13
CA THR A 77 7.55 27.18 -2.60
C THR A 77 7.65 27.38 -4.10
N ALA A 78 6.87 28.33 -4.62
CA ALA A 78 7.02 28.80 -5.99
C ALA A 78 8.42 29.38 -6.27
N ASP A 79 9.04 30.04 -5.29
CA ASP A 79 10.40 30.57 -5.39
C ASP A 79 11.45 29.44 -5.50
N GLU A 80 11.13 28.27 -4.95
CA GLU A 80 11.91 27.03 -5.05
C GLU A 80 11.52 26.19 -6.29
N GLY A 81 10.61 26.68 -7.13
CA GLY A 81 10.17 26.05 -8.37
C GLY A 81 9.08 24.99 -8.23
N TYR A 82 8.33 24.97 -7.12
CA TYR A 82 7.20 24.07 -6.94
C TYR A 82 5.85 24.74 -7.24
N PHE A 83 4.91 23.95 -7.75
CA PHE A 83 3.52 24.37 -7.89
C PHE A 83 2.80 24.31 -6.52
N PRO A 84 1.64 24.99 -6.37
CA PRO A 84 0.80 24.81 -5.19
C PRO A 84 0.45 23.33 -4.99
N VAL A 85 0.50 22.85 -3.74
CA VAL A 85 0.09 21.50 -3.40
C VAL A 85 -1.41 21.30 -3.68
N SER A 86 -1.75 20.14 -4.25
CA SER A 86 -3.12 19.68 -4.43
C SER A 86 -3.48 18.59 -3.42
N ARG A 87 -4.77 18.46 -3.14
CA ARG A 87 -5.30 17.38 -2.30
C ARG A 87 -5.28 16.06 -3.06
N MET A 88 -4.89 15.00 -2.39
CA MET A 88 -5.12 13.65 -2.84
C MET A 88 -5.97 12.92 -1.79
N VAL A 89 -7.24 12.68 -2.11
CA VAL A 89 -8.17 12.02 -1.19
C VAL A 89 -7.93 10.51 -1.24
N SER A 90 -7.62 9.93 -0.09
CA SER A 90 -7.34 8.50 0.09
C SER A 90 -8.59 7.60 -0.08
N THR A 91 -8.37 6.29 -0.01
CA THR A 91 -9.43 5.28 0.11
C THR A 91 -10.26 5.46 1.40
N PHE A 92 -11.34 4.68 1.55
CA PHE A 92 -11.94 4.43 2.86
C PHE A 92 -11.93 2.91 3.14
N PRO A 93 -11.30 2.46 4.24
CA PRO A 93 -10.48 3.25 5.18
C PRO A 93 -9.25 3.90 4.53
N SER A 94 -8.79 5.02 5.08
CA SER A 94 -7.58 5.74 4.65
C SER A 94 -6.32 5.12 5.25
N ALA A 95 -6.03 3.88 4.86
CA ALA A 95 -4.89 3.09 5.33
C ALA A 95 -3.84 2.92 4.23
N SER A 96 -2.56 2.95 4.59
CA SER A 96 -1.45 3.06 3.65
C SER A 96 -1.39 1.92 2.64
N ASP A 97 -1.49 0.68 3.10
CA ASP A 97 -1.32 -0.51 2.25
C ASP A 97 -2.34 -0.49 1.08
N VAL A 98 -3.61 -0.19 1.34
CA VAL A 98 -4.65 -0.13 0.30
C VAL A 98 -4.59 1.14 -0.54
N ALA A 99 -4.23 2.27 0.04
CA ALA A 99 -4.11 3.53 -0.67
C ALA A 99 -2.95 3.50 -1.69
N TRP A 100 -1.78 3.00 -1.30
CA TRP A 100 -0.64 2.83 -2.22
C TRP A 100 -0.94 1.83 -3.33
N THR A 101 -1.57 0.70 -3.01
CA THR A 101 -2.05 -0.25 -4.02
C THR A 101 -2.96 0.43 -5.05
N GLU A 102 -3.87 1.30 -4.61
CA GLU A 102 -4.77 2.00 -5.51
C GLU A 102 -4.06 3.08 -6.35
N ILE A 103 -3.12 3.83 -5.75
CA ILE A 103 -2.30 4.88 -6.39
C ILE A 103 -1.44 4.28 -7.50
N PHE A 104 -0.77 3.16 -7.26
CA PHE A 104 0.08 2.50 -8.26
C PHE A 104 -0.68 1.61 -9.23
N GLY A 105 -1.98 1.39 -8.96
CA GLY A 105 -2.90 0.65 -9.81
C GLY A 105 -2.72 -0.87 -9.74
N ASP A 106 -2.18 -1.37 -8.63
CA ASP A 106 -1.94 -2.77 -8.38
C ASP A 106 -3.24 -3.55 -8.16
N ARG A 107 -3.13 -4.88 -8.10
CA ARG A 107 -4.22 -5.76 -7.69
C ARG A 107 -4.62 -5.45 -6.23
N PRO A 108 -5.92 -5.39 -5.90
CA PRO A 108 -6.34 -5.17 -4.53
C PRO A 108 -5.77 -6.19 -3.55
N LEU A 109 -5.52 -5.74 -2.33
CA LEU A 109 -4.97 -6.57 -1.25
C LEU A 109 -6.03 -7.53 -0.69
N PRO A 110 -5.62 -8.64 -0.05
CA PRO A 110 -6.54 -9.60 0.56
C PRO A 110 -7.56 -8.97 1.53
N GLY A 111 -7.13 -7.96 2.29
CA GLY A 111 -7.97 -7.16 3.18
C GLY A 111 -7.39 -5.76 3.35
N TYR A 112 -8.03 -4.93 4.18
CA TYR A 112 -7.62 -3.53 4.36
C TYR A 112 -6.30 -3.39 5.12
N GLN A 113 -6.01 -4.41 5.92
CA GLN A 113 -4.79 -4.55 6.69
C GLN A 113 -4.24 -5.96 6.56
N ARG A 114 -3.07 -6.17 7.15
CA ARG A 114 -2.35 -7.45 7.11
C ARG A 114 -2.97 -8.52 8.01
N THR A 115 -3.86 -8.14 8.93
CA THR A 115 -4.84 -9.08 9.50
C THR A 115 -6.18 -8.75 8.89
N TYR A 116 -6.84 -9.75 8.31
CA TYR A 116 -8.10 -9.61 7.59
C TYR A 116 -8.94 -10.88 7.74
N PHE A 117 -10.22 -10.82 7.38
CA PHE A 117 -11.05 -12.01 7.29
C PHE A 117 -11.16 -12.47 5.84
N SER A 118 -10.83 -13.73 5.56
CA SER A 118 -11.08 -14.34 4.24
C SER A 118 -12.45 -15.00 4.22
N ALA A 119 -13.33 -14.51 3.34
CA ALA A 119 -14.67 -15.08 3.18
C ALA A 119 -14.61 -16.50 2.62
N ALA A 120 -13.67 -16.76 1.70
CA ALA A 120 -13.46 -18.09 1.13
C ALA A 120 -13.01 -19.11 2.18
N ALA A 121 -12.07 -18.74 3.06
CA ALA A 121 -11.62 -19.60 4.15
C ALA A 121 -12.57 -19.62 5.36
N ASN A 122 -13.51 -18.67 5.45
CA ASN A 122 -14.29 -18.35 6.64
C ASN A 122 -13.42 -18.23 7.90
N SER A 123 -12.31 -17.50 7.81
CA SER A 123 -11.37 -17.34 8.90
C SER A 123 -10.67 -15.98 8.87
N GLU A 124 -10.40 -15.44 10.06
CA GLU A 124 -9.39 -14.41 10.26
C GLU A 124 -8.01 -14.98 9.94
N ILE A 125 -7.25 -14.23 9.12
CA ILE A 125 -5.90 -14.52 8.67
C ILE A 125 -5.01 -13.36 9.14
N SER A 126 -3.84 -13.67 9.71
CA SER A 126 -2.88 -12.66 10.15
C SER A 126 -1.53 -12.88 9.49
N ILE A 127 -1.12 -11.89 8.69
CA ILE A 127 0.21 -11.80 8.09
C ILE A 127 1.03 -10.85 8.97
N ASN A 128 2.24 -11.24 9.37
CA ASN A 128 3.06 -10.44 10.30
C ASN A 128 3.38 -9.06 9.72
N GLY A 129 2.72 -8.02 10.24
CA GLY A 129 2.56 -6.76 9.52
C GLY A 129 3.61 -5.67 9.73
N VAL A 130 4.52 -5.81 10.68
CA VAL A 130 5.52 -4.76 10.97
C VAL A 130 6.86 -5.04 10.26
N THR A 131 7.12 -6.29 9.91
CA THR A 131 8.43 -6.75 9.40
C THR A 131 8.42 -7.17 7.93
N THR A 132 7.25 -7.23 7.30
CA THR A 132 7.09 -7.69 5.92
C THR A 132 6.99 -6.52 4.96
N THR A 133 7.54 -6.70 3.75
CA THR A 133 7.42 -5.72 2.67
C THR A 133 6.18 -6.04 1.83
N MET A 134 5.38 -5.02 1.47
CA MET A 134 4.21 -5.17 0.58
C MET A 134 4.60 -5.03 -0.89
N GLU A 135 3.67 -5.39 -1.79
CA GLU A 135 3.89 -5.33 -3.25
C GLU A 135 4.35 -3.94 -3.69
N HIS A 136 3.59 -2.88 -3.35
CA HIS A 136 3.93 -1.50 -3.72
C HIS A 136 5.34 -1.09 -3.24
N GLU A 137 5.77 -1.52 -2.06
CA GLU A 137 7.12 -1.20 -1.56
C GLU A 137 8.22 -1.96 -2.33
N ARG A 138 7.97 -3.21 -2.80
CA ARG A 138 8.93 -3.97 -3.63
C ARG A 138 9.12 -3.35 -5.01
N GLN A 139 8.14 -2.59 -5.47
CA GLN A 139 8.19 -1.87 -6.73
C GLN A 139 9.01 -0.56 -6.66
N MET A 140 9.45 -0.15 -5.47
CA MET A 140 10.27 1.04 -5.29
C MET A 140 11.73 0.75 -5.59
N HIS A 141 12.41 1.70 -6.24
CA HIS A 141 13.86 1.66 -6.38
C HIS A 141 14.56 1.86 -5.03
N TRP A 142 13.96 2.68 -4.16
CA TRP A 142 14.41 2.88 -2.80
C TRP A 142 13.28 2.74 -1.79
N GLN A 143 13.52 1.89 -0.80
CA GLN A 143 12.70 1.71 0.40
C GLN A 143 13.53 1.05 1.51
N VAL A 144 13.08 1.12 2.76
CA VAL A 144 13.74 0.43 3.88
C VAL A 144 13.33 -1.04 3.91
N GLN A 145 14.18 -1.94 3.46
CA GLN A 145 13.88 -3.38 3.45
C GLN A 145 14.07 -4.08 4.81
N ASN A 146 14.90 -3.52 5.69
CA ASN A 146 15.27 -4.17 6.93
C ASN A 146 14.18 -3.99 8.01
N GLY A 147 13.53 -5.09 8.42
CA GLY A 147 12.45 -5.06 9.42
C GLY A 147 12.85 -4.51 10.79
N PHE A 148 14.12 -4.63 11.21
CA PHE A 148 14.61 -3.97 12.42
C PHE A 148 14.67 -2.45 12.24
N LEU A 149 15.20 -1.97 11.10
CA LEU A 149 15.20 -0.53 10.80
C LEU A 149 13.79 0.04 10.69
N ARG A 150 12.83 -0.72 10.14
CA ARG A 150 11.41 -0.35 10.14
C ARG A 150 10.87 -0.20 11.56
N ALA A 151 11.10 -1.20 12.42
CA ALA A 151 10.65 -1.14 13.81
C ALA A 151 11.29 0.03 14.59
N MET A 152 12.52 0.41 14.25
CA MET A 152 13.18 1.59 14.84
C MET A 152 12.49 2.91 14.47
N GLY A 153 11.66 2.97 13.43
CA GLY A 153 10.86 4.15 13.10
C GLY A 153 9.93 4.58 14.23
N TYR A 154 9.32 3.62 14.94
CA TYR A 154 8.48 3.90 16.11
C TYR A 154 9.26 4.30 17.37
N LEU A 155 10.54 3.94 17.46
CA LEU A 155 11.38 4.23 18.62
C LEU A 155 12.21 5.51 18.44
N LEU A 156 12.66 5.77 17.22
CA LEU A 156 13.55 6.86 16.83
C LEU A 156 13.11 7.44 15.46
N PRO A 157 11.90 8.05 15.36
CA PRO A 157 11.32 8.49 14.09
C PRO A 157 12.18 9.50 13.34
N LEU A 158 12.71 10.52 14.03
CA LEU A 158 13.56 11.55 13.40
C LEU A 158 14.88 10.97 12.83
N PRO A 159 15.65 10.13 13.57
CA PRO A 159 16.78 9.40 13.00
C PRO A 159 16.41 8.50 11.81
N ALA A 160 15.29 7.75 11.90
CA ALA A 160 14.83 6.87 10.83
C ALA A 160 14.52 7.67 9.55
N TYR A 161 13.76 8.76 9.68
CA TYR A 161 13.46 9.66 8.57
C TYR A 161 14.73 10.27 7.93
N LYS A 162 15.68 10.73 8.74
CA LYS A 162 16.98 11.22 8.24
C LYS A 162 17.74 10.14 7.48
N TYR A 163 17.70 8.90 7.95
CA TYR A 163 18.32 7.76 7.28
C TYR A 163 17.64 7.50 5.93
N GLU A 164 16.31 7.49 5.88
CA GLU A 164 15.52 7.27 4.66
C GLU A 164 15.78 8.34 3.60
N VAL A 165 15.69 9.63 3.96
CA VAL A 165 15.94 10.74 3.03
C VAL A 165 17.37 10.70 2.47
N ARG A 166 18.37 10.47 3.32
CA ARG A 166 19.78 10.37 2.88
C ARG A 166 20.02 9.12 2.03
N GLY A 167 19.39 8.02 2.40
CA GLY A 167 19.45 6.76 1.68
C GLY A 167 18.86 6.91 0.28
N LEU A 168 17.70 7.55 0.16
CA LEU A 168 17.07 7.89 -1.12
C LEU A 168 18.05 8.64 -2.03
N ALA A 169 18.53 9.80 -1.57
CA ALA A 169 19.44 10.64 -2.37
C ALA A 169 20.72 9.89 -2.74
N LYS A 170 21.31 9.14 -1.80
CA LYS A 170 22.52 8.35 -2.05
C LYS A 170 22.31 7.26 -3.10
N ASN A 171 21.17 6.57 -3.08
CA ASN A 171 20.89 5.49 -4.02
C ASN A 171 20.46 6.01 -5.38
N PHE A 172 19.75 7.15 -5.45
CA PHE A 172 19.47 7.85 -6.70
C PHE A 172 20.77 8.12 -7.48
N TRP A 173 21.82 8.66 -6.84
CA TRP A 173 23.11 8.90 -7.49
C TRP A 173 23.89 7.64 -7.90
N LYS A 174 23.54 6.49 -7.33
CA LYS A 174 24.20 5.22 -7.58
C LYS A 174 23.40 4.32 -8.50
N THR A 175 22.21 4.78 -8.92
CA THR A 175 21.34 3.98 -9.76
C THR A 175 22.04 3.66 -11.07
N THR A 176 21.90 2.41 -11.49
CA THR A 176 22.29 1.95 -12.82
C THR A 176 21.06 1.72 -13.69
N SER A 177 19.87 2.07 -13.19
CA SER A 177 18.63 1.97 -13.96
C SER A 177 18.72 2.87 -15.20
N GLN A 178 18.26 2.34 -16.33
CA GLN A 178 18.14 3.07 -17.59
C GLN A 178 16.72 3.66 -17.75
N GLU A 179 15.87 3.49 -16.75
CA GLU A 179 14.50 3.97 -16.73
C GLU A 179 14.43 5.50 -16.61
N ALA A 180 13.33 6.06 -17.13
CA ALA A 180 13.12 7.50 -17.10
C ALA A 180 12.72 7.99 -15.71
N SER A 181 12.10 7.12 -14.89
CA SER A 181 11.63 7.45 -13.55
C SER A 181 12.33 6.64 -12.46
N TYR A 182 12.63 7.29 -11.33
CA TYR A 182 13.14 6.68 -10.12
C TYR A 182 12.10 6.80 -9.01
N TYR A 183 11.77 5.69 -8.36
CA TYR A 183 10.71 5.61 -7.35
C TYR A 183 11.28 5.43 -5.95
N GLY A 184 10.96 6.34 -5.04
CA GLY A 184 11.37 6.28 -3.65
C GLY A 184 10.18 6.28 -2.70
N TYR A 185 10.23 5.46 -1.66
CA TYR A 185 9.25 5.45 -0.58
C TYR A 185 9.91 5.76 0.77
N ILE A 186 9.31 6.71 1.49
CA ILE A 186 9.69 7.13 2.84
C ILE A 186 8.53 6.82 3.76
N ARG A 187 8.74 5.84 4.63
CA ARG A 187 7.75 5.34 5.60
C ARG A 187 7.81 6.12 6.91
N ALA A 188 9.00 6.55 7.31
CA ALA A 188 9.22 7.13 8.63
C ALA A 188 8.49 8.48 8.85
N SER A 189 7.89 9.09 7.83
CA SER A 189 7.02 10.27 7.99
C SER A 189 5.72 9.95 8.72
N ASP A 190 5.12 8.79 8.44
CA ASP A 190 3.91 8.34 9.13
C ASP A 190 4.22 7.96 10.58
N ASP A 191 5.23 7.09 10.79
CA ASP A 191 5.73 6.73 12.13
C ASP A 191 5.99 7.97 13.01
N ALA A 192 6.57 9.02 12.42
CA ALA A 192 6.89 10.25 13.13
C ALA A 192 5.65 11.05 13.54
N GLN A 193 4.63 11.10 12.69
CA GLN A 193 3.42 11.83 13.01
C GLN A 193 2.54 11.09 14.02
N HIS A 194 2.51 9.76 13.97
CA HIS A 194 1.93 8.97 15.05
C HIS A 194 2.58 9.32 16.40
N MET A 195 3.88 9.60 16.42
CA MET A 195 4.67 9.98 17.60
C MET A 195 4.77 11.49 17.83
N ASP A 196 3.88 12.30 17.22
CA ASP A 196 3.77 13.75 17.42
C ASP A 196 5.08 14.53 17.17
N CYS A 197 5.87 14.06 16.20
CA CYS A 197 7.11 14.74 15.81
C CYS A 197 6.84 16.01 14.98
N ASP A 198 7.80 16.93 14.98
CA ASP A 198 7.73 18.19 14.22
C ASP A 198 7.86 17.95 12.71
N ILE A 199 6.72 17.63 12.07
CA ILE A 199 6.62 17.30 10.66
C ILE A 199 7.14 18.42 9.74
N PHE A 200 6.94 19.69 10.13
CA PHE A 200 7.46 20.83 9.38
C PHE A 200 8.99 20.84 9.33
N ALA A 201 9.66 20.43 10.39
CA ALA A 201 11.13 20.35 10.39
C ALA A 201 11.63 19.23 9.48
N MET A 202 10.90 18.11 9.47
CA MET A 202 11.19 16.96 8.62
C MET A 202 10.98 17.28 7.15
N LEU A 203 9.89 17.97 6.80
CA LEU A 203 9.60 18.41 5.44
C LEU A 203 10.63 19.46 4.96
N CYS A 204 11.01 20.44 5.80
CA CYS A 204 12.10 21.37 5.46
C CYS A 204 13.45 20.65 5.24
N LEU A 205 13.73 19.58 6.00
CA LEU A 205 14.93 18.77 5.78
C LEU A 205 14.89 18.06 4.42
N LEU A 206 13.74 17.49 4.06
CA LEU A 206 13.55 16.84 2.77
C LEU A 206 13.69 17.85 1.63
N ASP A 207 12.99 18.98 1.70
CA ASP A 207 13.07 20.03 0.68
C ASP A 207 14.53 20.46 0.46
N LYS A 208 15.27 20.75 1.54
CA LYS A 208 16.70 21.07 1.43
C LYS A 208 17.49 19.98 0.70
N GLN A 209 17.26 18.70 1.02
CA GLN A 209 17.94 17.60 0.34
C GLN A 209 17.54 17.50 -1.14
N LEU A 210 16.29 17.78 -1.49
CA LEU A 210 15.82 17.81 -2.87
C LEU A 210 16.37 19.01 -3.65
N GLN A 211 16.51 20.19 -3.03
CA GLN A 211 17.17 21.35 -3.65
C GLN A 211 18.65 21.05 -3.93
N ASP A 212 19.36 20.47 -2.96
CA ASP A 212 20.76 20.04 -3.14
C ASP A 212 20.87 19.00 -4.27
N LEU A 213 19.92 18.05 -4.33
CA LEU A 213 19.82 17.04 -5.38
C LEU A 213 19.62 17.67 -6.76
N ARG A 214 18.65 18.58 -6.90
CA ARG A 214 18.32 19.29 -8.14
C ARG A 214 19.47 20.15 -8.63
N ALA A 215 20.09 20.94 -7.76
CA ALA A 215 21.21 21.79 -8.13
C ALA A 215 22.38 20.97 -8.69
N ARG A 216 22.69 19.84 -8.04
CA ARG A 216 23.72 18.92 -8.53
C ARG A 216 23.31 18.21 -9.81
N TYR A 217 22.04 17.81 -9.93
CA TYR A 217 21.51 17.14 -11.12
C TYR A 217 21.58 18.06 -12.33
N GLN A 218 21.13 19.30 -12.20
CA GLN A 218 21.24 20.33 -13.24
C GLN A 218 22.69 20.57 -13.67
N ALA A 219 23.63 20.59 -12.73
CA ALA A 219 25.06 20.74 -13.04
C ALA A 219 25.66 19.54 -13.79
N GLN A 220 25.12 18.33 -13.59
CA GLN A 220 25.63 17.10 -14.19
C GLN A 220 24.93 16.74 -15.51
N GLU A 221 23.61 16.80 -15.54
CA GLU A 221 22.76 16.34 -16.65
C GLU A 221 22.30 17.48 -17.57
N GLY A 222 22.58 18.74 -17.21
CA GLY A 222 22.24 19.92 -18.02
C GLY A 222 20.75 20.26 -18.10
N ARG A 223 19.90 19.60 -17.30
CA ARG A 223 18.44 19.78 -17.24
C ARG A 223 17.94 19.66 -15.81
N ASP A 224 16.75 20.19 -15.52
CA ASP A 224 16.18 20.10 -14.17
C ASP A 224 15.63 18.69 -13.91
N LEU A 225 15.70 18.25 -12.65
CA LEU A 225 15.11 17.00 -12.22
C LEU A 225 13.61 17.20 -12.01
N GLN A 226 12.78 16.43 -12.71
CA GLN A 226 11.34 16.42 -12.49
C GLN A 226 11.05 15.69 -11.17
N ILE A 227 10.30 16.31 -10.27
CA ILE A 227 9.93 15.74 -8.98
C ILE A 227 8.41 15.68 -8.87
N VAL A 228 7.90 14.51 -8.49
CA VAL A 228 6.53 14.30 -8.00
C VAL A 228 6.61 13.86 -6.54
N ILE A 229 5.84 14.47 -5.66
CA ILE A 229 5.72 14.07 -4.25
C ILE A 229 4.26 13.72 -3.98
N LEU A 230 4.07 12.52 -3.45
CA LEU A 230 2.77 11.91 -3.15
C LEU A 230 2.69 11.62 -1.66
N SER A 231 1.49 11.69 -1.10
CA SER A 231 1.17 11.03 0.15
C SER A 231 -0.23 10.45 0.09
N ASP A 232 -0.33 9.22 0.54
CA ASP A 232 -1.48 8.32 0.57
C ASP A 232 -2.65 8.78 1.42
N HIS A 233 -2.42 9.42 2.55
CA HIS A 233 -3.47 9.86 3.46
C HIS A 233 -3.04 11.05 4.33
N GLY A 234 -4.02 11.57 5.09
CA GLY A 234 -3.81 12.62 6.08
C GLY A 234 -3.51 12.05 7.46
N HIS A 235 -3.59 12.92 8.46
CA HIS A 235 -3.39 12.57 9.86
C HIS A 235 -4.12 13.58 10.74
N ASN A 236 -4.95 13.13 11.69
CA ASN A 236 -5.90 14.02 12.36
C ASN A 236 -5.31 14.99 13.40
N HIS A 237 -4.13 14.72 13.96
CA HIS A 237 -3.48 15.47 15.05
C HIS A 237 -4.44 15.78 16.22
N ALA A 238 -5.36 14.86 16.52
CA ALA A 238 -6.36 15.02 17.58
C ALA A 238 -5.83 14.73 18.99
N GLY A 239 -4.52 14.49 19.13
CA GLY A 239 -3.88 14.10 20.37
C GLY A 239 -4.05 12.61 20.66
N ARG A 240 -3.91 12.24 21.94
CA ARG A 240 -3.98 10.84 22.34
C ARG A 240 -5.41 10.31 22.22
N GLY A 241 -5.64 9.46 21.22
CA GLY A 241 -6.91 8.79 20.99
C GLY A 241 -7.37 7.90 22.16
N LYS A 242 -8.68 7.85 22.38
CA LYS A 242 -9.36 6.94 23.32
C LYS A 242 -9.67 5.64 22.60
N ARG A 243 -9.32 4.51 23.21
CA ARG A 243 -9.66 3.21 22.61
C ARG A 243 -11.17 3.06 22.46
N VAL A 244 -11.64 2.70 21.26
CA VAL A 244 -13.03 2.32 21.03
C VAL A 244 -13.30 0.91 21.58
N GLU A 245 -14.42 0.73 22.30
CA GLU A 245 -14.76 -0.52 22.99
C GLU A 245 -15.67 -1.44 22.15
N VAL A 246 -15.36 -1.62 20.86
CA VAL A 246 -16.21 -2.38 19.91
C VAL A 246 -16.55 -3.77 20.42
N ARG A 247 -15.53 -4.52 20.89
CA ARG A 247 -15.69 -5.87 21.44
C ARG A 247 -16.67 -5.91 22.60
N ALA A 248 -16.43 -5.09 23.63
CA ALA A 248 -17.25 -5.08 24.83
C ALA A 248 -18.69 -4.63 24.53
N PHE A 249 -18.84 -3.67 23.62
CA PHE A 249 -20.13 -3.19 23.14
C PHE A 249 -20.94 -4.31 22.46
N LEU A 250 -20.32 -5.05 21.54
CA LEU A 250 -20.97 -6.16 20.82
C LEU A 250 -21.27 -7.35 21.73
N GLU A 251 -20.35 -7.71 22.63
CA GLU A 251 -20.55 -8.79 23.61
C GLU A 251 -21.72 -8.49 24.55
N LYS A 252 -21.84 -7.23 25.00
CA LYS A 252 -22.99 -6.78 25.80
C LYS A 252 -24.32 -6.89 25.05
N ALA A 253 -24.30 -6.74 23.72
CA ALA A 253 -25.47 -6.92 22.87
C ALA A 253 -25.73 -8.38 22.44
N GLY A 254 -24.99 -9.35 23.00
CA GLY A 254 -25.18 -10.78 22.77
C GLY A 254 -24.49 -11.32 21.51
N TYR A 255 -23.58 -10.55 20.89
CA TYR A 255 -22.73 -11.06 19.82
C TYR A 255 -21.49 -11.75 20.39
N ARG A 256 -20.95 -12.72 19.65
CA ARG A 256 -19.73 -13.44 19.99
C ARG A 256 -18.63 -13.06 19.00
N ILE A 257 -17.57 -12.45 19.50
CA ILE A 257 -16.37 -12.21 18.69
C ILE A 257 -15.66 -13.54 18.46
N ALA A 258 -15.45 -13.89 17.19
CA ALA A 258 -14.88 -15.16 16.77
C ALA A 258 -13.87 -14.95 15.65
N LYS A 259 -13.16 -16.01 15.27
CA LYS A 259 -12.28 -16.03 14.09
C LYS A 259 -13.02 -16.46 12.81
N SER A 260 -14.22 -17.02 12.95
CA SER A 260 -15.03 -17.56 11.86
C SER A 260 -16.50 -17.26 12.11
N ILE A 261 -17.29 -17.16 11.04
CA ILE A 261 -18.73 -16.92 11.12
C ILE A 261 -19.44 -18.26 10.92
N VAL A 262 -19.90 -18.87 12.03
CA VAL A 262 -20.62 -20.16 12.02
C VAL A 262 -22.05 -20.05 12.55
N SER A 263 -22.43 -18.87 13.02
CA SER A 263 -23.78 -18.54 13.49
C SER A 263 -24.08 -17.06 13.23
N PRO A 264 -25.37 -16.65 13.19
CA PRO A 264 -25.73 -15.25 12.95
C PRO A 264 -25.10 -14.26 13.94
N LYS A 265 -24.88 -14.68 15.19
CA LYS A 265 -24.28 -13.83 16.23
C LYS A 265 -22.76 -13.85 16.27
N ASN A 266 -22.09 -14.52 15.33
CA ASN A 266 -20.65 -14.42 15.21
C ASN A 266 -20.25 -13.16 14.43
N VAL A 267 -19.26 -12.48 14.98
CA VAL A 267 -18.64 -11.30 14.36
C VAL A 267 -17.14 -11.51 14.37
N VAL A 268 -16.47 -11.21 13.26
CA VAL A 268 -15.01 -11.17 13.18
C VAL A 268 -14.58 -9.71 13.15
N LEU A 269 -13.57 -9.38 13.96
CA LEU A 269 -13.01 -8.05 14.11
C LEU A 269 -11.50 -8.13 13.87
N PRO A 270 -11.04 -8.16 12.60
CA PRO A 270 -9.63 -7.98 12.32
C PRO A 270 -9.16 -6.67 12.96
N THR A 271 -7.98 -6.66 13.60
CA THR A 271 -7.47 -5.46 14.28
C THR A 271 -5.95 -5.40 14.19
N VAL A 272 -5.43 -4.40 13.49
CA VAL A 272 -4.01 -4.05 13.47
C VAL A 272 -3.87 -2.52 13.46
N GLY A 273 -2.80 -1.98 14.05
CA GLY A 273 -2.48 -0.55 13.95
C GLY A 273 -3.03 0.35 15.05
N ILE A 274 -2.87 1.66 14.82
CA ILE A 274 -3.40 2.78 15.63
C ILE A 274 -4.23 3.62 14.66
N GLU A 275 -5.48 3.23 14.45
CA GLU A 275 -6.30 3.75 13.36
C GLU A 275 -7.64 4.29 13.87
N ASP A 276 -8.26 5.25 13.21
CA ASP A 276 -9.59 5.78 13.55
C ASP A 276 -10.72 5.21 12.68
N TRP A 277 -10.65 3.90 12.41
CA TRP A 277 -11.71 3.14 11.75
C TRP A 277 -11.81 1.70 12.27
N VAL A 278 -12.92 1.03 11.93
CA VAL A 278 -13.20 -0.36 12.30
C VAL A 278 -13.81 -1.10 11.11
N GLU A 279 -13.26 -2.28 10.80
CA GLU A 279 -13.93 -3.29 9.99
C GLU A 279 -14.66 -4.31 10.86
N ILE A 280 -15.81 -4.75 10.36
CA ILE A 280 -16.61 -5.80 10.95
C ILE A 280 -17.03 -6.76 9.84
N HIS A 281 -16.86 -8.06 10.09
CA HIS A 281 -17.43 -9.11 9.27
C HIS A 281 -18.51 -9.86 10.05
N ASN A 282 -19.70 -9.97 9.48
CA ASN A 282 -20.85 -10.63 10.08
C ASN A 282 -21.66 -11.41 9.04
N ALA A 283 -22.59 -12.25 9.50
CA ALA A 283 -23.54 -12.91 8.62
C ALA A 283 -24.41 -11.86 7.90
N PRO A 284 -24.59 -11.90 6.56
CA PRO A 284 -25.30 -10.85 5.81
C PRO A 284 -26.72 -10.53 6.32
N ALA A 285 -27.42 -11.53 6.85
CA ALA A 285 -28.76 -11.37 7.42
C ALA A 285 -28.80 -10.50 8.68
N GLU A 286 -27.67 -10.31 9.38
CA GLU A 286 -27.59 -9.51 10.60
C GLU A 286 -27.04 -8.09 10.36
N THR A 287 -26.61 -7.76 9.14
CA THR A 287 -25.92 -6.51 8.81
C THR A 287 -26.73 -5.28 9.23
N GLU A 288 -28.00 -5.19 8.82
CA GLU A 288 -28.83 -4.02 9.13
C GLU A 288 -29.07 -3.86 10.63
N LYS A 289 -29.31 -4.97 11.35
CA LYS A 289 -29.48 -4.95 12.81
C LYS A 289 -28.20 -4.51 13.52
N LEU A 290 -27.05 -4.97 13.04
CA LEU A 290 -25.75 -4.59 13.59
C LEU A 290 -25.45 -3.12 13.34
N VAL A 291 -25.69 -2.61 12.14
CA VAL A 291 -25.55 -1.20 11.79
C VAL A 291 -26.38 -0.32 12.73
N GLN A 292 -27.67 -0.64 12.93
CA GLN A 292 -28.55 0.11 13.83
C GLN A 292 -28.06 0.07 15.28
N LEU A 293 -27.49 -1.05 15.72
CA LEU A 293 -26.89 -1.15 17.04
C LEU A 293 -25.61 -0.31 17.13
N LEU A 294 -24.73 -0.42 16.12
CA LEU A 294 -23.40 0.20 16.08
C LEU A 294 -23.46 1.72 15.93
N CYS A 295 -24.55 2.31 15.45
CA CYS A 295 -24.70 3.77 15.46
C CYS A 295 -24.72 4.33 16.91
N HIS A 296 -25.02 3.49 17.91
CA HIS A 296 -24.93 3.84 19.32
C HIS A 296 -23.57 3.52 19.96
N LEU A 297 -22.60 3.02 19.19
CA LEU A 297 -21.24 2.79 19.66
C LEU A 297 -20.60 4.14 19.98
N LYS A 298 -20.17 4.29 21.23
CA LYS A 298 -19.44 5.48 21.66
C LYS A 298 -18.13 5.61 20.88
N GLY A 299 -17.96 6.72 20.18
CA GLY A 299 -16.80 7.00 19.34
C GLY A 299 -16.99 6.68 17.86
N ALA A 300 -18.13 6.12 17.44
CA ALA A 300 -18.48 6.08 16.02
C ALA A 300 -18.80 7.50 15.51
N ASP A 301 -18.35 7.82 14.30
CA ASP A 301 -18.74 9.04 13.57
C ASP A 301 -19.75 8.69 12.48
N VAL A 302 -19.30 7.94 11.47
CA VAL A 302 -20.09 7.49 10.32
C VAL A 302 -19.84 6.01 10.07
N LEU A 303 -20.86 5.26 9.70
CA LEU A 303 -20.74 3.86 9.32
C LEU A 303 -21.52 3.57 8.04
N THR A 304 -21.05 2.57 7.30
CA THR A 304 -21.61 2.18 6.00
C THR A 304 -21.64 0.67 5.85
N ALA A 305 -22.63 0.16 5.13
CA ALA A 305 -22.80 -1.26 4.87
C ALA A 305 -23.65 -1.49 3.60
N PRO A 306 -23.50 -2.62 2.91
CA PRO A 306 -24.43 -3.00 1.85
C PRO A 306 -25.82 -3.27 2.42
N VAL A 307 -26.86 -2.83 1.71
CA VAL A 307 -28.24 -3.15 2.07
C VAL A 307 -28.53 -4.60 1.69
N PRO A 308 -28.99 -5.46 2.62
CA PRO A 308 -29.26 -6.85 2.34
C PRO A 308 -30.23 -7.02 1.16
N ASN A 309 -29.91 -7.94 0.24
CA ASN A 309 -30.70 -8.28 -0.94
C ASN A 309 -30.93 -7.13 -1.94
N GLN A 310 -30.14 -6.04 -1.87
CA GLN A 310 -30.17 -4.96 -2.85
C GLN A 310 -28.79 -4.74 -3.45
N THR A 311 -28.64 -5.08 -4.72
CA THR A 311 -27.38 -4.90 -5.45
C THR A 311 -27.06 -3.42 -5.62
N ASN A 312 -25.80 -3.04 -5.37
CA ASN A 312 -25.30 -1.66 -5.49
C ASN A 312 -26.06 -0.61 -4.66
N CYS A 313 -26.64 -1.05 -3.54
CA CYS A 313 -27.33 -0.19 -2.59
C CYS A 313 -26.63 -0.29 -1.23
N PHE A 314 -26.28 0.86 -0.66
CA PHE A 314 -25.50 0.95 0.57
C PHE A 314 -26.19 1.91 1.53
N LEU A 315 -26.28 1.53 2.79
CA LEU A 315 -26.76 2.42 3.83
C LEU A 315 -25.61 3.22 4.40
N VAL A 316 -25.93 4.40 4.92
CA VAL A 316 -25.01 5.25 5.69
C VAL A 316 -25.74 5.68 6.94
N MET A 317 -25.10 5.53 8.09
CA MET A 317 -25.62 6.05 9.36
C MET A 317 -24.53 6.79 10.13
N ASN A 318 -24.93 7.69 11.02
CA ASN A 318 -24.01 8.35 11.94
C ASN A 318 -24.40 8.11 13.40
N SER A 319 -23.59 8.62 14.33
CA SER A 319 -23.81 8.45 15.78
C SER A 319 -25.07 9.11 16.34
N LYS A 320 -25.75 9.95 15.54
CA LYS A 320 -27.04 10.55 15.90
C LYS A 320 -28.23 9.69 15.46
N GLY A 321 -27.98 8.56 14.79
CA GLY A 321 -29.02 7.72 14.20
C GLY A 321 -29.61 8.27 12.90
N GLU A 322 -29.00 9.30 12.31
CA GLU A 322 -29.35 9.76 10.96
C GLU A 322 -29.00 8.68 9.95
N ARG A 323 -29.78 8.60 8.87
CA ARG A 323 -29.72 7.52 7.89
C ARG A 323 -29.94 8.04 6.47
N ALA A 324 -29.11 7.56 5.56
CA ALA A 324 -29.19 7.80 4.14
C ALA A 324 -28.84 6.54 3.34
N ILE A 325 -29.14 6.57 2.04
CA ILE A 325 -28.88 5.51 1.08
C ILE A 325 -28.00 6.06 -0.04
N ILE A 326 -27.02 5.25 -0.44
CA ILE A 326 -26.20 5.42 -1.63
C ILE A 326 -26.62 4.34 -2.63
N GLN A 327 -26.97 4.75 -3.84
CA GLN A 327 -27.11 3.85 -4.97
C GLN A 327 -26.00 4.11 -5.96
N TRP A 328 -25.40 3.03 -6.45
CA TRP A 328 -24.27 3.09 -7.37
C TRP A 328 -24.60 2.41 -8.69
N HIS A 329 -24.28 3.09 -9.79
CA HIS A 329 -24.40 2.54 -11.13
C HIS A 329 -23.00 2.18 -11.66
N PRO A 330 -22.56 0.91 -11.55
CA PRO A 330 -21.16 0.53 -11.76
C PRO A 330 -20.66 0.78 -13.18
N ALA A 331 -21.51 0.65 -14.20
CA ALA A 331 -21.11 0.81 -15.60
C ALA A 331 -20.81 2.27 -15.99
N GLN A 332 -21.38 3.23 -15.25
CA GLN A 332 -21.17 4.67 -15.50
C GLN A 332 -20.32 5.33 -14.41
N ASN A 333 -19.96 4.57 -13.37
CA ASN A 333 -19.42 5.07 -12.11
C ASN A 333 -20.16 6.33 -11.63
N SER A 334 -21.48 6.23 -11.49
CA SER A 334 -22.34 7.32 -11.03
C SER A 334 -23.07 6.94 -9.75
N PHE A 335 -23.42 7.95 -8.96
CA PHE A 335 -24.00 7.78 -7.63
C PHE A 335 -25.24 8.64 -7.45
N ARG A 336 -26.20 8.08 -6.70
CA ARG A 336 -27.36 8.78 -6.17
C ARG A 336 -27.32 8.71 -4.65
N TYR A 337 -27.54 9.85 -4.00
CA TYR A 337 -27.59 9.98 -2.54
C TYR A 337 -28.97 10.46 -2.11
N SER A 338 -29.60 9.74 -1.20
CA SER A 338 -30.93 10.09 -0.67
C SER A 338 -30.98 9.91 0.85
N THR A 339 -31.44 10.94 1.55
CA THR A 339 -31.60 10.90 3.01
C THR A 339 -32.96 10.31 3.41
N GLU A 340 -32.99 9.39 4.36
CA GLU A 340 -34.22 8.84 4.94
C GLU A 340 -34.59 9.59 6.22
N THR A 341 -33.62 9.75 7.13
CA THR A 341 -33.77 10.49 8.39
C THR A 341 -32.51 11.34 8.62
N GLY A 342 -32.65 12.66 8.74
CA GLY A 342 -31.48 13.54 8.92
C GLY A 342 -30.55 13.58 7.70
N ASP A 343 -29.26 13.81 7.91
CA ASP A 343 -28.24 13.79 6.84
C ASP A 343 -26.87 13.37 7.42
N PRO A 344 -26.54 12.06 7.41
CA PRO A 344 -25.43 11.53 8.19
C PRO A 344 -24.06 12.08 7.81
N ILE A 345 -23.89 12.54 6.57
CA ILE A 345 -22.63 13.07 6.03
C ILE A 345 -22.75 14.53 5.55
N ASN A 346 -23.86 15.20 5.82
CA ASN A 346 -24.13 16.59 5.44
C ASN A 346 -24.00 16.84 3.91
N TYR A 347 -24.58 15.95 3.10
CA TYR A 347 -24.53 16.00 1.63
C TYR A 347 -25.76 16.63 0.97
N ARG A 348 -26.81 16.97 1.72
CA ARG A 348 -27.99 17.66 1.17
C ARG A 348 -27.64 18.97 0.44
N PRO A 349 -26.78 19.87 0.97
CA PRO A 349 -26.36 21.05 0.22
C PRO A 349 -25.60 20.72 -1.07
N VAL A 350 -24.87 19.60 -1.10
CA VAL A 350 -24.14 19.12 -2.27
C VAL A 350 -25.12 18.63 -3.33
N VAL A 351 -26.13 17.83 -2.95
CA VAL A 351 -27.22 17.40 -3.84
C VAL A 351 -27.92 18.61 -4.45
N GLU A 352 -28.28 19.61 -3.64
CA GLU A 352 -28.92 20.82 -4.14
C GLU A 352 -28.03 21.59 -5.13
N ALA A 353 -26.71 21.64 -4.91
CA ALA A 353 -25.77 22.26 -5.83
C ALA A 353 -25.67 21.49 -7.16
N LEU A 354 -25.53 20.17 -7.13
CA LEU A 354 -25.51 19.32 -8.33
C LEU A 354 -26.81 19.46 -9.14
N ALA A 355 -27.97 19.52 -8.45
CA ALA A 355 -29.26 19.72 -9.09
C ALA A 355 -29.37 21.10 -9.77
N ARG A 356 -28.97 22.18 -9.09
CA ARG A 356 -28.93 23.54 -9.68
C ARG A 356 -28.02 23.63 -10.91
N ASN A 357 -26.96 22.82 -10.94
CA ASN A 357 -26.01 22.77 -12.05
C ASN A 357 -26.40 21.75 -13.14
N HIS A 358 -27.57 21.12 -13.05
CA HIS A 358 -28.04 20.09 -14.00
C HIS A 358 -27.06 18.92 -14.17
N GLN A 359 -26.42 18.48 -13.07
CA GLN A 359 -25.42 17.42 -13.08
C GLN A 359 -26.01 16.03 -12.75
N PHE A 360 -27.32 15.94 -12.49
CA PHE A 360 -28.04 14.68 -12.37
C PHE A 360 -28.64 14.26 -13.72
N ASP A 361 -28.59 12.97 -14.01
CA ASP A 361 -29.36 12.36 -15.09
C ASP A 361 -30.86 12.24 -14.74
N ALA A 362 -31.65 11.67 -15.65
CA ALA A 362 -33.08 11.50 -15.48
C ALA A 362 -33.45 10.56 -14.30
N ASP A 363 -32.54 9.68 -13.89
CA ASP A 363 -32.73 8.72 -12.80
C ASP A 363 -32.18 9.25 -11.46
N GLY A 364 -31.63 10.47 -11.46
CA GLY A 364 -31.09 11.16 -10.29
C GLY A 364 -29.65 10.77 -9.94
N PHE A 365 -28.87 10.22 -10.88
CA PHE A 365 -27.47 9.89 -10.68
C PHE A 365 -26.56 11.00 -11.22
N ALA A 366 -25.48 11.30 -10.49
CA ALA A 366 -24.39 12.16 -10.95
C ALA A 366 -23.10 11.36 -11.02
N THR A 367 -22.22 11.68 -11.96
CA THR A 367 -20.95 10.98 -12.15
C THR A 367 -20.04 11.14 -10.93
N ALA A 368 -19.14 10.18 -10.72
CA ALA A 368 -18.13 10.26 -9.65
C ALA A 368 -17.33 11.57 -9.68
N ASP A 369 -17.00 12.06 -10.88
CA ASP A 369 -16.24 13.31 -11.04
C ASP A 369 -17.06 14.55 -10.67
N ALA A 370 -18.38 14.55 -10.93
CA ALA A 370 -19.26 15.62 -10.46
C ALA A 370 -19.34 15.63 -8.92
N TRP A 371 -19.45 14.46 -8.30
CA TRP A 371 -19.39 14.32 -6.85
C TRP A 371 -18.04 14.75 -6.28
N MET A 372 -16.93 14.36 -6.90
CA MET A 372 -15.59 14.79 -6.49
C MET A 372 -15.50 16.31 -6.50
N ALA A 373 -15.78 16.95 -7.64
CA ALA A 373 -15.74 18.40 -7.79
C ALA A 373 -16.60 19.15 -6.75
N ALA A 374 -17.76 18.59 -6.40
CA ALA A 374 -18.67 19.21 -5.43
C ALA A 374 -18.33 18.93 -3.97
N THR A 375 -17.43 17.97 -3.66
CA THR A 375 -17.18 17.49 -2.29
C THR A 375 -15.74 17.60 -1.83
N MET A 376 -14.78 18.00 -2.68
CA MET A 376 -13.34 18.09 -2.30
C MET A 376 -13.04 18.94 -1.06
N THR A 377 -13.90 19.89 -0.70
CA THR A 377 -13.75 20.73 0.50
C THR A 377 -14.79 20.44 1.58
N ASN A 378 -15.56 19.35 1.44
CA ASN A 378 -16.50 18.89 2.45
C ASN A 378 -15.72 18.17 3.57
N ARG A 379 -16.28 18.13 4.78
CA ARG A 379 -15.73 17.33 5.89
C ARG A 379 -15.51 15.87 5.49
N TYR A 380 -16.39 15.30 4.68
CA TYR A 380 -16.23 13.94 4.15
C TYR A 380 -16.02 14.03 2.64
N PRO A 381 -14.78 14.21 2.15
CA PRO A 381 -14.52 14.37 0.73
C PRO A 381 -14.75 13.05 -0.01
N LEU A 382 -15.46 13.12 -1.15
CA LEU A 382 -15.72 11.98 -2.04
C LEU A 382 -16.32 10.74 -1.33
N ALA A 383 -17.14 10.97 -0.30
CA ALA A 383 -17.56 9.91 0.63
C ALA A 383 -18.34 8.79 -0.06
N LEU A 384 -19.20 9.10 -1.04
CA LEU A 384 -20.03 8.10 -1.71
C LEU A 384 -19.17 7.05 -2.42
N GLU A 385 -18.23 7.51 -3.24
CA GLU A 385 -17.33 6.61 -3.97
C GLU A 385 -16.41 5.87 -3.02
N ARG A 386 -15.82 6.55 -2.02
CA ARG A 386 -14.92 5.92 -1.04
C ARG A 386 -15.59 4.80 -0.25
N MET A 387 -16.82 5.01 0.24
CA MET A 387 -17.60 3.98 0.95
C MET A 387 -17.91 2.78 0.06
N VAL A 388 -18.42 3.03 -1.15
CA VAL A 388 -18.78 1.97 -2.09
C VAL A 388 -17.55 1.16 -2.49
N ARG A 389 -16.44 1.84 -2.83
CA ARG A 389 -15.17 1.18 -3.18
C ARG A 389 -14.59 0.41 -2.01
N GLY A 390 -14.63 0.96 -0.79
CA GLY A 390 -14.23 0.23 0.42
C GLY A 390 -14.92 -1.13 0.49
N LEU A 391 -16.25 -1.13 0.36
CA LEU A 391 -17.08 -2.34 0.46
C LEU A 391 -17.07 -3.24 -0.79
N THR A 392 -16.38 -2.89 -1.88
CA THR A 392 -16.50 -3.65 -3.15
C THR A 392 -15.22 -3.84 -3.97
N ARG A 393 -14.22 -2.97 -3.85
CA ARG A 393 -13.10 -2.87 -4.81
C ARG A 393 -11.72 -2.64 -4.19
N VAL A 394 -11.64 -2.03 -3.00
CA VAL A 394 -10.35 -1.67 -2.38
C VAL A 394 -9.61 -2.92 -1.88
N THR A 395 -10.33 -3.99 -1.57
CA THR A 395 -9.78 -5.27 -1.10
C THR A 395 -10.52 -6.45 -1.72
N LEU A 396 -9.92 -7.63 -1.65
CA LEU A 396 -10.52 -8.89 -2.14
C LEU A 396 -11.57 -9.44 -1.17
N ASN A 397 -11.40 -9.21 0.13
CA ASN A 397 -12.35 -9.58 1.17
C ASN A 397 -12.88 -8.31 1.88
N PRO A 398 -13.82 -7.58 1.28
CA PRO A 398 -14.38 -6.39 1.90
C PRO A 398 -15.14 -6.72 3.18
N ALA A 399 -15.05 -5.82 4.15
CA ALA A 399 -15.87 -5.84 5.36
C ALA A 399 -17.36 -5.80 5.03
N THR A 400 -18.19 -6.35 5.93
CA THR A 400 -19.64 -6.19 5.82
C THR A 400 -20.11 -4.86 6.40
N ILE A 401 -19.36 -4.29 7.35
CA ILE A 401 -19.59 -2.95 7.88
C ILE A 401 -18.24 -2.26 8.05
N LEU A 402 -18.14 -1.03 7.56
CA LEU A 402 -17.04 -0.12 7.85
C LEU A 402 -17.53 1.00 8.76
N ILE A 403 -16.73 1.37 9.76
CA ILE A 403 -17.03 2.45 10.69
C ILE A 403 -15.85 3.42 10.68
N SER A 404 -16.11 4.69 10.34
CA SER A 404 -15.23 5.81 10.68
C SER A 404 -15.46 6.18 12.13
N LEU A 405 -14.39 6.31 12.89
CA LEU A 405 -14.46 6.78 14.27
C LEU A 405 -14.38 8.31 14.30
N ASP A 406 -14.83 8.87 15.41
CA ASP A 406 -14.52 10.26 15.77
C ASP A 406 -13.02 10.38 16.01
N ASN A 407 -12.42 11.50 15.60
CA ASN A 407 -10.96 11.72 15.62
C ASN A 407 -10.32 11.59 17.02
N HIS A 408 -11.11 11.62 18.10
CA HIS A 408 -10.61 11.37 19.45
C HIS A 408 -10.61 9.89 19.85
N TYR A 409 -10.95 8.97 18.93
CA TYR A 409 -10.98 7.53 19.16
C TYR A 409 -10.02 6.79 18.25
N VAL A 410 -9.53 5.65 18.75
CA VAL A 410 -8.64 4.75 18.03
C VAL A 410 -9.08 3.30 18.21
N ASN A 411 -8.98 2.53 17.14
CA ASN A 411 -9.03 1.08 17.13
C ASN A 411 -7.60 0.53 17.21
N ASP A 412 -7.13 0.29 18.43
CA ASP A 412 -5.78 -0.23 18.68
C ASP A 412 -5.79 -1.71 19.10
N SER A 413 -4.73 -2.43 18.69
CA SER A 413 -4.43 -3.74 19.29
C SER A 413 -3.75 -3.55 20.65
N TRP A 414 -4.00 -4.45 21.59
CA TRP A 414 -3.43 -4.38 22.95
C TRP A 414 -1.88 -4.39 22.95
N LEU A 415 -1.27 -5.06 21.96
CA LEU A 415 0.18 -5.20 21.86
C LEU A 415 0.83 -3.89 21.39
N VAL A 416 0.20 -3.22 20.42
CA VAL A 416 0.56 -1.86 19.99
C VAL A 416 0.37 -0.86 21.13
N GLN A 417 -0.72 -0.99 21.90
CA GLN A 417 -0.97 -0.13 23.07
C GLN A 417 0.10 -0.27 24.17
N LYS A 418 0.65 -1.47 24.40
CA LYS A 418 1.75 -1.64 25.37
C LYS A 418 3.07 -1.05 24.86
N GLY A 419 3.33 -1.13 23.56
CA GLY A 419 4.48 -0.47 22.93
C GLY A 419 4.36 1.05 22.94
N SER A 420 3.19 1.57 22.58
CA SER A 420 2.89 3.01 22.55
C SER A 420 2.64 3.62 23.94
N ARG A 421 2.59 2.84 25.02
CA ARG A 421 2.66 3.41 26.38
C ARG A 421 4.04 4.00 26.71
N LEU A 422 5.08 3.63 25.96
CA LEU A 422 6.43 4.16 26.11
C LEU A 422 6.67 5.44 25.28
N VAL A 423 5.75 5.83 24.39
CA VAL A 423 5.88 6.98 23.48
C VAL A 423 4.53 7.68 23.32
N THR A 424 4.47 9.00 23.44
CA THR A 424 3.20 9.73 23.31
C THR A 424 2.68 9.63 21.88
N CYS A 425 1.58 8.91 21.67
CA CYS A 425 0.87 8.91 20.39
C CYS A 425 -0.03 10.15 20.30
N GLY A 426 0.20 11.01 19.31
CA GLY A 426 -0.49 12.30 19.17
C GLY A 426 -1.43 12.41 17.96
N SER A 427 -1.43 11.40 17.09
CA SER A 427 -2.20 11.43 15.85
C SER A 427 -2.52 10.01 15.36
N THR A 428 -3.62 9.86 14.62
CA THR A 428 -4.07 8.62 13.94
C THR A 428 -4.69 8.96 12.58
N HIS A 429 -4.99 7.94 11.77
CA HIS A 429 -5.59 8.07 10.45
C HIS A 429 -6.51 6.87 10.15
N GLY A 430 -7.17 6.92 9.00
CA GLY A 430 -8.03 5.85 8.47
C GLY A 430 -9.52 6.17 8.39
N GLY A 431 -9.97 7.25 9.05
CA GLY A 431 -11.32 7.77 9.04
C GLY A 431 -11.76 8.33 7.68
N LEU A 432 -13.06 8.59 7.56
CA LEU A 432 -13.69 9.10 6.35
C LEU A 432 -13.49 10.61 6.17
N ASP A 433 -13.23 11.35 7.23
CA ASP A 433 -13.12 12.81 7.16
C ASP A 433 -11.83 13.31 6.50
N ASP A 434 -11.86 14.57 6.09
CA ASP A 434 -10.80 15.28 5.39
C ASP A 434 -9.46 15.24 6.15
N LEU A 435 -9.48 15.30 7.48
CA LEU A 435 -8.24 15.28 8.27
C LEU A 435 -7.47 13.96 8.13
N ASN A 436 -8.20 12.85 7.98
CA ASN A 436 -7.64 11.51 7.85
C ASN A 436 -7.38 11.12 6.40
N SER A 437 -8.16 11.65 5.46
CA SER A 437 -8.10 11.23 4.07
C SER A 437 -7.23 12.10 3.16
N ASP A 438 -7.02 13.37 3.50
CA ASP A 438 -6.37 14.32 2.60
C ASP A 438 -4.84 14.21 2.69
N GLY A 439 -4.28 13.37 1.81
CA GLY A 439 -2.86 13.35 1.49
C GLY A 439 -2.47 14.43 0.48
N ILE A 440 -1.25 14.37 -0.04
CA ILE A 440 -0.70 15.40 -0.94
C ILE A 440 -0.42 14.89 -2.35
N LEU A 441 -0.56 15.80 -3.31
CA LEU A 441 0.00 15.69 -4.63
C LEU A 441 0.71 16.99 -5.04
N LEU A 442 2.03 16.93 -5.17
CA LEU A 442 2.91 18.08 -5.43
C LEU A 442 3.89 17.77 -6.58
N SER A 443 4.20 18.77 -7.40
CA SER A 443 5.18 18.67 -8.48
C SER A 443 5.98 19.98 -8.66
N ASN A 444 7.16 19.88 -9.26
CA ASN A 444 7.98 21.03 -9.69
C ASN A 444 7.95 21.30 -11.20
N PHE A 445 7.30 20.46 -12.01
CA PHE A 445 7.35 20.55 -13.47
C PHE A 445 6.00 20.70 -14.16
N ALA A 446 4.90 20.39 -13.46
CA ALA A 446 3.54 20.63 -13.93
C ALA A 446 2.61 20.95 -12.76
N PRO A 447 1.57 21.78 -12.97
CA PRO A 447 0.54 21.98 -11.96
C PRO A 447 -0.23 20.68 -11.72
N THR A 448 -0.53 20.40 -10.45
CA THR A 448 -1.36 19.27 -10.05
C THR A 448 -2.80 19.75 -9.81
N GLN A 449 -3.75 18.81 -9.75
CA GLN A 449 -5.14 19.10 -9.41
C GLN A 449 -5.59 18.21 -8.27
N ASP A 450 -6.53 18.73 -7.48
CA ASP A 450 -7.26 17.96 -6.49
C ASP A 450 -7.84 16.70 -7.11
N THR A 451 -7.60 15.55 -6.46
CA THR A 451 -7.88 14.24 -7.04
C THR A 451 -8.11 13.20 -5.95
N ALA A 452 -8.50 11.99 -6.34
CA ALA A 452 -8.52 10.81 -5.48
C ALA A 452 -7.33 9.89 -5.78
N SER A 453 -6.99 9.02 -4.83
CA SER A 453 -5.95 7.98 -4.92
C SER A 453 -6.03 7.19 -6.23
N ASP A 454 -7.24 6.79 -6.61
CA ASP A 454 -7.45 6.00 -7.82
C ASP A 454 -7.22 6.78 -9.12
N ARG A 455 -7.30 8.11 -9.11
CA ARG A 455 -7.15 8.93 -10.30
C ARG A 455 -5.72 9.44 -10.52
N VAL A 456 -4.84 9.32 -9.52
CA VAL A 456 -3.48 9.89 -9.57
C VAL A 456 -2.64 9.33 -10.71
N ALA A 457 -2.66 8.02 -10.91
CA ALA A 457 -1.83 7.39 -11.94
C ALA A 457 -2.10 7.97 -13.34
N GLY A 458 -3.36 8.30 -13.64
CA GLY A 458 -3.74 8.92 -14.92
C GLY A 458 -3.13 10.29 -15.16
N GLN A 459 -2.72 11.01 -14.11
CA GLN A 459 -2.02 12.31 -14.22
C GLN A 459 -0.52 12.15 -14.55
N PHE A 460 0.05 10.95 -14.37
CA PHE A 460 1.48 10.69 -14.52
C PHE A 460 1.76 9.48 -15.41
N GLU A 461 1.02 9.35 -16.53
CA GLU A 461 1.23 8.32 -17.55
C GLU A 461 1.14 6.90 -17.00
N ASN A 462 0.29 6.70 -15.98
CA ASN A 462 0.16 5.46 -15.23
C ASN A 462 1.45 5.02 -14.53
N PHE A 463 2.29 5.97 -14.11
CA PHE A 463 3.58 5.70 -13.44
C PHE A 463 4.43 4.67 -14.22
N PRO A 464 4.97 5.00 -15.40
CA PRO A 464 5.85 4.10 -16.14
C PRO A 464 7.11 3.81 -15.32
N ASP A 465 7.78 2.69 -15.61
CA ASP A 465 9.04 2.30 -14.93
C ASP A 465 8.91 1.98 -13.42
N VAL A 466 7.69 1.82 -12.90
CA VAL A 466 7.51 1.19 -11.59
C VAL A 466 8.09 -0.22 -11.67
N LYS A 467 8.99 -0.57 -10.74
CA LYS A 467 9.82 -1.77 -10.86
C LYS A 467 8.97 -3.03 -10.86
N ASN A 468 9.16 -3.88 -11.87
CA ASN A 468 8.59 -5.23 -11.85
C ASN A 468 9.45 -6.16 -10.98
N PHE A 469 9.20 -6.16 -9.66
CA PHE A 469 9.92 -7.03 -8.72
C PHE A 469 9.79 -8.53 -9.07
N ARG A 470 8.71 -8.94 -9.75
CA ARG A 470 8.51 -10.35 -10.17
C ARG A 470 9.54 -10.79 -11.21
N ALA A 471 10.19 -9.87 -11.93
CA ALA A 471 11.24 -10.18 -12.88
C ALA A 471 12.61 -10.45 -12.22
N GLU A 472 12.80 -10.05 -10.96
CA GLU A 472 14.09 -10.14 -10.26
C GLU A 472 14.09 -11.14 -9.10
N GLU A 473 12.92 -11.51 -8.61
CA GLU A 473 12.75 -12.32 -7.41
C GLU A 473 12.01 -13.61 -7.73
N ASN A 474 12.14 -14.63 -6.88
CA ASN A 474 11.33 -15.83 -6.99
C ASN A 474 10.07 -15.69 -6.14
N GLY A 475 8.95 -16.24 -6.61
CA GLY A 475 7.74 -16.31 -5.82
C GLY A 475 6.60 -17.01 -6.53
N ALA A 476 5.48 -17.12 -5.83
CA ALA A 476 4.24 -17.60 -6.38
C ALA A 476 3.06 -17.07 -5.55
N GLU A 477 1.88 -17.09 -6.15
CA GLU A 477 0.63 -16.71 -5.52
C GLU A 477 -0.52 -17.54 -6.10
N LEU A 478 -1.58 -17.71 -5.33
CA LEU A 478 -2.85 -18.26 -5.82
C LEU A 478 -3.69 -17.11 -6.36
N VAL A 479 -4.23 -17.26 -7.57
CA VAL A 479 -5.03 -16.23 -8.24
C VAL A 479 -6.33 -16.81 -8.81
N THR A 480 -7.35 -15.96 -8.89
CA THR A 480 -8.56 -16.22 -9.67
C THR A 480 -8.71 -15.18 -10.78
N LYS A 481 -9.50 -15.50 -11.81
CA LYS A 481 -9.88 -14.54 -12.85
C LYS A 481 -10.55 -13.30 -12.27
N LYS A 482 -11.45 -13.50 -11.30
CA LYS A 482 -12.21 -12.42 -10.66
C LYS A 482 -11.30 -11.45 -9.92
N GLU A 483 -10.32 -11.94 -9.15
CA GLU A 483 -9.36 -11.09 -8.45
C GLU A 483 -8.45 -10.34 -9.43
N GLN A 484 -7.97 -11.03 -10.46
CA GLN A 484 -7.08 -10.43 -11.45
C GLN A 484 -7.79 -9.35 -12.30
N ALA A 485 -9.11 -9.48 -12.51
CA ALA A 485 -9.93 -8.48 -13.18
C ALA A 485 -10.01 -7.13 -12.44
N LEU A 486 -9.62 -7.10 -11.16
CA LEU A 486 -9.59 -5.87 -10.35
C LEU A 486 -8.26 -5.11 -10.47
N THR A 487 -7.24 -5.68 -11.11
CA THR A 487 -5.98 -4.97 -11.41
C THR A 487 -6.28 -3.77 -12.29
N ARG A 488 -5.87 -2.57 -11.85
CA ARG A 488 -6.25 -1.32 -12.53
C ARG A 488 -5.28 -0.94 -13.64
N ILE A 489 -3.99 -1.17 -13.41
CA ILE A 489 -2.93 -0.86 -14.37
C ILE A 489 -2.21 -2.17 -14.67
N ALA A 490 -2.39 -2.66 -15.89
CA ALA A 490 -1.72 -3.86 -16.33
C ALA A 490 -0.22 -3.59 -16.53
N ARG A 491 0.63 -4.25 -15.74
CA ARG A 491 2.10 -4.08 -15.77
C ARG A 491 2.77 -5.22 -16.52
N VAL A 492 2.21 -6.42 -16.43
CA VAL A 492 2.73 -7.60 -17.12
C VAL A 492 1.67 -8.24 -18.02
N SER A 493 2.09 -9.14 -18.91
CA SER A 493 1.18 -9.82 -19.85
C SER A 493 0.01 -10.51 -19.16
N PHE A 494 0.25 -11.16 -18.02
CA PHE A 494 -0.81 -11.82 -17.26
C PHE A 494 -1.93 -10.85 -16.83
N ASP A 495 -1.59 -9.59 -16.52
CA ASP A 495 -2.58 -8.59 -16.13
C ASP A 495 -3.47 -8.16 -17.32
N ARG A 496 -3.03 -8.38 -18.55
CA ARG A 496 -3.79 -8.10 -19.79
C ARG A 496 -4.60 -9.31 -20.23
N ASP A 497 -4.03 -10.50 -20.11
CA ASP A 497 -4.54 -11.72 -20.73
C ASP A 497 -5.35 -12.60 -19.75
N PHE A 498 -5.60 -12.15 -18.53
CA PHE A 498 -6.35 -12.89 -17.49
C PHE A 498 -7.75 -13.33 -17.95
N SER A 499 -8.33 -12.66 -18.94
CA SER A 499 -9.65 -12.99 -19.49
C SER A 499 -9.72 -14.40 -20.10
N LEU A 500 -8.56 -14.97 -20.47
CA LEU A 500 -8.40 -16.32 -20.99
C LEU A 500 -8.53 -17.40 -19.91
N LEU A 501 -8.48 -17.03 -18.63
CA LEU A 501 -8.71 -17.97 -17.54
C LEU A 501 -10.19 -18.40 -17.49
N PRO A 502 -10.46 -19.67 -17.14
CA PRO A 502 -11.78 -20.11 -16.67
C PRO A 502 -12.27 -19.29 -15.46
N ASP A 503 -13.58 -19.06 -15.37
CA ASP A 503 -14.19 -18.13 -14.40
C ASP A 503 -14.12 -18.62 -12.93
N ASP A 504 -14.21 -19.94 -12.69
CA ASP A 504 -14.39 -20.52 -11.35
C ASP A 504 -13.18 -21.29 -10.82
N ASP A 505 -12.04 -21.21 -11.50
CA ASP A 505 -10.83 -21.96 -11.11
C ASP A 505 -9.81 -21.10 -10.34
N VAL A 506 -9.02 -21.79 -9.51
CA VAL A 506 -7.88 -21.22 -8.80
C VAL A 506 -6.60 -21.69 -9.48
N PHE A 507 -5.75 -20.73 -9.80
CA PHE A 507 -4.50 -20.95 -10.53
C PHE A 507 -3.31 -20.65 -9.63
N LEU A 508 -2.22 -21.37 -9.87
CA LEU A 508 -0.93 -21.09 -9.24
C LEU A 508 -0.08 -20.29 -10.22
N ARG A 509 0.05 -18.99 -9.96
CA ARG A 509 0.95 -18.10 -10.70
C ARG A 509 2.31 -18.14 -10.03
N MET A 510 3.36 -18.39 -10.80
CA MET A 510 4.74 -18.47 -10.34
C MET A 510 5.61 -17.51 -11.13
N TRP A 511 6.60 -16.93 -10.48
CA TRP A 511 7.60 -16.09 -11.15
C TRP A 511 9.01 -16.40 -10.67
N SER A 512 9.95 -16.30 -11.60
CA SER A 512 11.36 -16.54 -11.35
C SER A 512 12.21 -16.03 -12.51
N PRO A 513 13.34 -15.33 -12.26
CA PRO A 513 14.30 -15.00 -13.30
C PRO A 513 14.87 -16.25 -13.99
N GLN A 514 14.80 -17.42 -13.34
CA GLN A 514 15.27 -18.67 -13.93
C GLN A 514 14.34 -19.16 -15.03
N PHE A 515 13.04 -18.84 -15.00
CA PHE A 515 12.12 -19.27 -16.05
C PHE A 515 12.48 -18.70 -17.42
N ALA A 516 13.09 -17.51 -17.47
CA ALA A 516 13.46 -16.85 -18.72
C ALA A 516 14.54 -17.60 -19.52
N ARG A 517 15.32 -18.48 -18.87
CA ARG A 517 16.35 -19.30 -19.53
C ARG A 517 15.97 -20.77 -19.65
N LEU A 518 14.88 -21.20 -19.02
CA LEU A 518 14.45 -22.59 -18.97
C LEU A 518 13.36 -22.84 -20.01
N ASP A 519 13.39 -24.01 -20.63
CA ASP A 519 12.31 -24.46 -21.51
C ASP A 519 10.96 -24.39 -20.76
N SER A 520 9.89 -23.93 -21.42
CA SER A 520 8.56 -23.80 -20.83
C SER A 520 8.00 -25.13 -20.32
N LYS A 521 8.50 -26.25 -20.84
CA LYS A 521 8.19 -27.62 -20.41
C LYS A 521 9.05 -28.11 -19.24
N THR A 522 10.03 -27.32 -18.77
CA THR A 522 10.80 -27.66 -17.57
C THR A 522 9.84 -27.85 -16.40
N PRO A 523 9.78 -29.05 -15.78
CA PRO A 523 8.83 -29.33 -14.72
C PRO A 523 9.07 -28.47 -13.48
N VAL A 524 7.99 -28.02 -12.84
CA VAL A 524 8.02 -27.46 -11.49
C VAL A 524 7.46 -28.48 -10.52
N GLU A 525 8.28 -28.87 -9.56
CA GLU A 525 7.88 -29.80 -8.50
C GLU A 525 7.30 -29.02 -7.32
N VAL A 526 6.14 -29.44 -6.85
CA VAL A 526 5.39 -28.77 -5.77
C VAL A 526 5.03 -29.77 -4.69
N ALA A 527 5.24 -29.40 -3.42
CA ALA A 527 4.68 -30.10 -2.27
C ALA A 527 3.58 -29.27 -1.62
N ILE A 528 2.50 -29.95 -1.23
CA ILE A 528 1.43 -29.44 -0.38
C ILE A 528 1.44 -30.23 0.91
N GLU A 529 1.60 -29.54 2.04
CA GLU A 529 1.71 -30.13 3.37
C GLU A 529 0.65 -29.53 4.30
N LYS A 530 -0.12 -30.35 5.02
CA LYS A 530 -1.10 -29.83 5.98
C LYS A 530 -0.39 -29.21 7.18
N ILE A 531 -0.73 -27.98 7.54
CA ILE A 531 -0.21 -27.35 8.76
C ILE A 531 -1.04 -27.86 9.94
N PRO A 532 -0.43 -28.51 10.95
CA PRO A 532 -1.17 -28.94 12.14
C PRO A 532 -1.71 -27.71 12.89
N ARG A 533 -3.00 -27.73 13.27
CA ARG A 533 -3.68 -26.65 14.00
C ARG A 533 -3.01 -26.22 15.33
N PHE A 534 -1.96 -26.90 15.80
CA PHE A 534 -1.29 -26.69 17.09
C PHE A 534 0.25 -26.52 17.02
N SER A 535 0.82 -26.01 15.92
CA SER A 535 2.28 -25.87 15.80
C SER A 535 2.91 -24.71 16.61
N SER A 536 2.12 -23.79 17.17
CA SER A 536 2.62 -22.63 17.93
C SER A 536 2.63 -22.80 19.47
N ALA A 537 2.16 -23.92 20.01
CA ALA A 537 2.37 -24.27 21.40
C ALA A 537 3.58 -25.22 21.49
N GLN A 538 4.69 -24.80 22.13
CA GLN A 538 5.69 -25.76 22.60
C GLN A 538 5.02 -26.69 23.63
N ILE A 539 4.54 -27.85 23.17
CA ILE A 539 3.95 -28.87 24.04
C ILE A 539 5.11 -29.60 24.74
N ARG A 540 5.04 -29.62 26.07
CA ARG A 540 5.92 -30.41 26.95
C ARG A 540 5.98 -31.87 26.49
N ARG A 541 7.19 -32.43 26.49
CA ARG A 541 7.50 -33.86 26.34
C ARG A 541 6.47 -34.76 27.01
N GLY A 542 5.86 -35.65 26.23
CA GLY A 542 5.05 -36.77 26.72
C GLY A 542 4.14 -37.34 25.64
N ASP A 543 4.61 -38.42 24.99
CA ASP A 543 3.89 -39.45 24.24
C ASP A 543 2.55 -39.11 23.55
N HIS A 544 2.64 -38.66 22.30
CA HIS A 544 1.65 -39.03 21.27
C HIS A 544 2.36 -39.34 19.95
N LYS A 545 1.93 -40.43 19.28
CA LYS A 545 2.38 -40.78 17.92
C LYS A 545 2.09 -39.60 16.98
N PRO A 546 3.02 -39.24 16.07
CA PRO A 546 2.76 -38.20 15.08
C PRO A 546 1.53 -38.60 14.26
N VAL A 547 0.53 -37.72 14.20
CA VAL A 547 -0.58 -37.81 13.25
C VAL A 547 0.04 -37.76 11.86
N ASP A 548 -0.30 -38.71 10.98
CA ASP A 548 0.20 -38.76 9.60
C ASP A 548 0.10 -37.37 8.96
N SER A 549 1.24 -36.76 8.67
CA SER A 549 1.30 -35.46 8.02
C SER A 549 0.91 -35.65 6.57
N PHE A 550 -0.31 -35.20 6.20
CA PHE A 550 -0.72 -35.14 4.81
C PHE A 550 0.33 -34.36 4.02
N LYS A 551 0.99 -35.05 3.09
CA LYS A 551 1.97 -34.49 2.16
C LYS A 551 1.66 -35.03 0.76
N ARG A 552 1.35 -34.13 -0.16
CA ARG A 552 1.09 -34.45 -1.56
C ARG A 552 2.15 -33.79 -2.44
N GLN A 553 2.74 -34.55 -3.35
CA GLN A 553 3.65 -34.02 -4.37
C GLN A 553 2.92 -33.93 -5.70
N ILE A 554 3.12 -32.83 -6.42
CA ILE A 554 2.51 -32.50 -7.70
C ILE A 554 3.63 -32.01 -8.61
N THR A 555 3.66 -32.51 -9.84
CA THR A 555 4.59 -32.05 -10.87
C THR A 555 3.82 -31.29 -11.94
N PHE A 556 4.16 -30.01 -12.13
CA PHE A 556 3.58 -29.15 -13.14
C PHE A 556 4.46 -29.13 -14.39
N ASN A 557 3.99 -29.76 -15.47
CA ASN A 557 4.77 -29.94 -16.69
C ASN A 557 4.47 -28.91 -17.79
N LEU A 558 3.26 -28.36 -17.82
CA LEU A 558 2.81 -27.47 -18.88
C LEU A 558 2.06 -26.27 -18.30
N PRO A 559 2.59 -25.04 -18.40
CA PRO A 559 1.85 -23.85 -18.02
C PRO A 559 0.71 -23.58 -19.02
N LEU A 560 -0.26 -22.78 -18.59
CA LEU A 560 -1.27 -22.21 -19.47
C LEU A 560 -0.59 -21.31 -20.51
N SER A 561 -1.06 -21.38 -21.76
CA SER A 561 -0.52 -20.58 -22.86
C SER A 561 -1.24 -19.24 -22.92
N PHE A 562 -0.48 -18.16 -23.01
CA PHE A 562 -0.96 -16.79 -23.19
C PHE A 562 -0.35 -16.19 -24.47
N PRO A 563 -1.03 -15.26 -25.15
CA PRO A 563 -0.54 -14.63 -26.38
C PRO A 563 0.82 -13.95 -26.22
N ASP A 564 1.01 -13.22 -25.11
CA ASP A 564 2.27 -12.56 -24.77
C ASP A 564 2.94 -13.32 -23.62
N GLU A 565 3.79 -14.30 -23.92
CA GLU A 565 4.52 -15.02 -22.87
C GLU A 565 5.49 -14.07 -22.14
N SER A 566 5.27 -13.87 -20.83
CA SER A 566 6.27 -13.25 -19.96
C SER A 566 7.31 -14.31 -19.62
N PRO A 567 8.56 -14.22 -20.10
CA PRO A 567 9.54 -15.29 -19.98
C PRO A 567 9.87 -15.64 -18.51
N GLY A 568 9.65 -14.71 -17.59
CA GLY A 568 9.85 -14.89 -16.15
C GLY A 568 8.65 -15.41 -15.36
N GLU A 569 7.49 -15.62 -15.98
CA GLU A 569 6.25 -16.02 -15.30
C GLU A 569 5.59 -17.25 -15.92
N ARG A 570 4.96 -18.08 -15.08
CA ARG A 570 4.22 -19.26 -15.49
C ARG A 570 2.96 -19.40 -14.65
N VAL A 571 1.84 -19.76 -15.29
CA VAL A 571 0.56 -19.96 -14.61
C VAL A 571 0.12 -21.40 -14.83
N TYR A 572 -0.28 -22.07 -13.74
CA TYR A 572 -0.70 -23.46 -13.79
C TYR A 572 -2.12 -23.63 -13.23
N ALA A 573 -2.94 -24.40 -13.93
CA ALA A 573 -4.18 -24.92 -13.36
C ALA A 573 -3.84 -25.97 -12.30
N LEU A 574 -4.50 -25.90 -11.14
CA LEU A 574 -4.35 -26.93 -10.11
C LEU A 574 -4.97 -28.25 -10.59
N PRO A 575 -4.45 -29.42 -10.16
CA PRO A 575 -5.03 -30.70 -10.56
C PRO A 575 -6.52 -30.78 -10.16
N PRO A 576 -7.42 -31.20 -11.07
CA PRO A 576 -8.85 -31.23 -10.79
C PRO A 576 -9.19 -32.19 -9.64
N ASP A 577 -8.37 -33.21 -9.43
CA ASP A 577 -8.43 -34.22 -8.37
C ASP A 577 -7.67 -33.82 -7.08
N LEU A 578 -7.21 -32.57 -6.98
CA LEU A 578 -6.66 -32.01 -5.75
C LEU A 578 -7.79 -31.80 -4.73
N SER A 579 -8.09 -32.85 -3.96
CA SER A 579 -9.00 -32.80 -2.82
C SER A 579 -8.20 -32.58 -1.54
N LEU A 580 -8.44 -31.44 -0.89
CA LEU A 580 -7.90 -31.11 0.43
C LEU A 580 -9.03 -31.08 1.46
N GLU A 581 -8.70 -31.10 2.74
CA GLU A 581 -9.68 -30.93 3.80
C GLU A 581 -10.26 -29.52 3.74
N PRO A 582 -11.60 -29.33 3.77
CA PRO A 582 -12.21 -28.02 3.81
C PRO A 582 -11.80 -27.20 5.04
N GLN A 583 -11.68 -25.88 4.88
CA GLN A 583 -11.41 -24.93 5.98
C GLN A 583 -10.19 -25.33 6.83
N ALA A 584 -9.12 -25.77 6.16
CA ALA A 584 -7.86 -26.15 6.75
C ALA A 584 -6.70 -25.33 6.18
N GLU A 585 -5.64 -25.22 6.96
CA GLU A 585 -4.43 -24.51 6.57
C GLU A 585 -3.40 -25.51 6.03
N TYR A 586 -2.79 -25.14 4.91
CA TYR A 586 -1.79 -25.91 4.21
C TYR A 586 -0.59 -25.02 3.90
N LYS A 587 0.52 -25.66 3.60
CA LYS A 587 1.77 -25.05 3.16
C LYS A 587 2.04 -25.55 1.74
N ILE A 588 2.31 -24.65 0.81
CA ILE A 588 2.73 -24.99 -0.55
C ILE A 588 4.17 -24.56 -0.76
N SER A 589 5.00 -25.43 -1.31
CA SER A 589 6.40 -25.15 -1.64
C SER A 589 6.72 -25.64 -3.03
N GLY A 590 7.48 -24.86 -3.81
CA GLY A 590 7.83 -25.20 -5.19
C GLY A 590 9.33 -25.11 -5.46
N TRP A 591 9.84 -26.00 -6.30
CA TRP A 591 11.23 -26.02 -6.75
C TRP A 591 11.36 -26.49 -8.20
N ILE A 592 12.49 -26.13 -8.81
CA ILE A 592 12.87 -26.54 -10.16
C ILE A 592 14.27 -27.16 -10.15
N GLN A 593 14.54 -27.97 -11.17
CA GLN A 593 15.89 -28.44 -11.47
C GLN A 593 16.49 -27.56 -12.57
N ASP A 594 17.61 -26.90 -12.26
CA ASP A 594 18.37 -26.09 -13.21
C ASP A 594 19.86 -26.43 -13.09
N GLN A 595 20.49 -26.88 -14.18
CA GLN A 595 21.91 -27.27 -14.21
C GLN A 595 22.34 -28.20 -13.06
N LYS A 596 21.51 -29.20 -12.74
CA LYS A 596 21.70 -30.16 -11.63
C LYS A 596 21.65 -29.54 -10.22
N LYS A 597 21.14 -28.31 -10.09
CA LYS A 597 20.85 -27.68 -8.80
C LYS A 597 19.34 -27.61 -8.60
N THR A 598 18.89 -28.02 -7.42
CA THR A 598 17.53 -27.77 -6.96
C THR A 598 17.43 -26.30 -6.52
N ILE A 599 16.62 -25.52 -7.22
CA ILE A 599 16.35 -24.12 -6.86
C ILE A 599 14.94 -24.06 -6.28
N ARG A 600 14.82 -23.61 -5.03
CA ARG A 600 13.52 -23.33 -4.43
C ARG A 600 12.99 -22.01 -4.97
N LEU A 601 11.76 -22.07 -5.49
CA LEU A 601 11.09 -20.91 -6.06
C LEU A 601 10.27 -20.18 -4.99
N PHE A 602 9.45 -20.92 -4.24
CA PHE A 602 8.53 -20.31 -3.28
C PHE A 602 8.21 -21.25 -2.13
N ASP A 603 7.68 -20.67 -1.06
CA ASP A 603 7.05 -21.36 0.05
C ASP A 603 6.13 -20.40 0.80
N PHE A 604 4.84 -20.71 0.88
CA PHE A 604 3.86 -19.91 1.62
C PHE A 604 2.69 -20.75 2.16
N PRO A 605 2.04 -20.32 3.25
CA PRO A 605 0.80 -20.93 3.73
C PRO A 605 -0.40 -20.49 2.88
N PHE A 606 -1.40 -21.36 2.75
CA PHE A 606 -2.70 -21.05 2.14
C PHE A 606 -3.84 -21.79 2.85
N HIS A 607 -5.07 -21.30 2.71
CA HIS A 607 -6.25 -21.93 3.28
C HIS A 607 -7.10 -22.61 2.20
N THR A 608 -7.93 -23.56 2.61
CA THR A 608 -8.93 -24.16 1.72
C THR A 608 -10.32 -23.60 2.01
N SER A 609 -11.13 -23.50 0.97
CA SER A 609 -12.53 -23.09 1.10
C SER A 609 -13.40 -24.22 1.65
N SER A 610 -14.71 -23.99 1.78
CA SER A 610 -15.68 -24.98 2.26
C SER A 610 -15.80 -26.23 1.38
N ASN A 611 -15.34 -26.19 0.13
CA ASN A 611 -15.31 -27.35 -0.77
C ASN A 611 -13.94 -28.05 -0.83
N GLY A 612 -12.97 -27.63 -0.01
CA GLY A 612 -11.63 -28.23 0.00
C GLY A 612 -10.72 -27.80 -1.17
N ARG A 613 -11.13 -26.84 -2.00
CA ARG A 613 -10.24 -26.19 -2.98
C ARG A 613 -9.35 -25.16 -2.27
N PRO A 614 -8.11 -24.94 -2.74
CA PRO A 614 -7.32 -23.79 -2.30
C PRO A 614 -8.13 -22.51 -2.45
N ALA A 615 -8.21 -21.71 -1.40
CA ALA A 615 -8.74 -20.37 -1.47
C ALA A 615 -7.61 -19.47 -1.98
N ALA A 616 -7.87 -18.79 -3.10
CA ALA A 616 -7.17 -17.55 -3.36
C ALA A 616 -7.62 -16.51 -2.31
N PHE A 617 -6.77 -15.53 -2.07
CA PHE A 617 -6.71 -14.68 -0.88
C PHE A 617 -8.07 -14.20 -0.34
#